data_AF-A0A9E0G2F4-F1
#
_entry.id   AF-A0A9E0G2F4-F1
#
_cell.length_a   1.000
_cell.length_b   1.000
_cell.length_c   1.000
_cell.angle_alpha   90.00
_cell.angle_beta   90.00
_cell.angle_gamma   90.00
#
_symmetry.space_group_name_H-M   'P 1'
#
loop_
_entity.id
_entity.type
_entity.pdbx_description
1 polymer ?
#
loop_
_entity_poly.entity_id
_entity_poly.type
_entity_poly.pdbx_seq_one_letter_code
_entity_poly.pdbx_strand_id
1 'polypeptide(L)'
;MNKVIKISVGLSLLMTSASIFAVAPAQVPVTGGVAEGSVSGATKGVAWPSLRFVAGSGATADCITDKLTGLMWPKNGIIGFSNGASPYTPLATPELNNTDATHNQVAWSLSGSTNEVFTAIANLNTEKLCGYSDWRLPNKVELKSLVNYGAVSPANWLMYGSGNSGAPVCDGACFANVQANRYWSSSTRASDASSAWVVDFYGGYVGANGKGTNRYVWPVRGGQ
;
A
#
# COMPACT_ATOMS: atom_id res chain seq x y z
N MET A 1 -28.28 -11.52 -71.00
CA MET A 1 -27.85 -12.48 -69.97
C MET A 1 -26.36 -12.23 -69.68
N ASN A 2 -26.03 -11.35 -68.73
CA ASN A 2 -24.64 -11.10 -68.33
C ASN A 2 -24.42 -11.69 -66.94
N LYS A 3 -23.53 -12.70 -66.85
CA LYS A 3 -23.15 -13.35 -65.59
C LYS A 3 -22.17 -12.46 -64.83
N VAL A 4 -22.53 -12.15 -63.58
CA VAL A 4 -21.69 -11.50 -62.57
C VAL A 4 -20.74 -12.55 -62.00
N ILE A 5 -19.43 -12.29 -62.02
CA ILE A 5 -18.43 -13.07 -61.28
C ILE A 5 -18.10 -12.28 -60.01
N LYS A 6 -18.52 -12.80 -58.85
CA LYS A 6 -18.09 -12.31 -57.53
C LYS A 6 -16.83 -13.06 -57.13
N ILE A 7 -15.72 -12.34 -56.97
CA ILE A 7 -14.49 -12.87 -56.36
C ILE A 7 -14.61 -12.69 -54.85
N SER A 8 -14.70 -13.79 -54.13
CA SER A 8 -14.68 -13.81 -52.65
C SER A 8 -13.25 -14.06 -52.19
N VAL A 9 -12.61 -13.08 -51.56
CA VAL A 9 -11.30 -13.24 -50.92
C VAL A 9 -11.54 -13.67 -49.47
N GLY A 10 -11.21 -14.92 -49.14
CA GLY A 10 -11.25 -15.44 -47.77
C GLY A 10 -10.04 -14.97 -46.99
N LEU A 11 -10.26 -14.12 -45.98
CA LEU A 11 -9.24 -13.72 -45.01
C LEU A 11 -9.16 -14.81 -43.92
N SER A 12 -8.11 -15.64 -43.96
CA SER A 12 -7.85 -16.65 -42.94
C SER A 12 -7.12 -16.00 -41.76
N LEU A 13 -7.82 -15.86 -40.64
CA LEU A 13 -7.27 -15.31 -39.39
C LEU A 13 -6.63 -16.46 -38.60
N LEU A 14 -5.29 -16.54 -38.57
CA LEU A 14 -4.57 -17.43 -37.67
C LEU A 14 -4.74 -16.91 -36.23
N MET A 15 -5.57 -17.58 -35.42
CA MET A 15 -5.55 -17.40 -33.97
C MET A 15 -4.38 -18.20 -33.40
N THR A 16 -3.30 -17.52 -33.02
CA THR A 16 -2.28 -18.08 -32.14
C THR A 16 -2.85 -18.12 -30.72
N SER A 17 -3.07 -19.33 -30.20
CA SER A 17 -3.44 -19.53 -28.81
C SER A 17 -2.27 -19.13 -27.90
N ALA A 18 -2.41 -18.03 -27.17
CA ALA A 18 -1.52 -17.73 -26.07
C ALA A 18 -1.88 -18.63 -24.88
N SER A 19 -1.01 -19.59 -24.55
CA SER A 19 -1.12 -20.36 -23.32
C SER A 19 -0.84 -19.45 -22.13
N ILE A 20 -1.89 -19.06 -21.41
CA ILE A 20 -1.76 -18.33 -20.14
C ILE A 20 -1.33 -19.35 -19.09
N PHE A 21 -0.07 -19.31 -18.68
CA PHE A 21 0.37 -20.02 -17.47
C PHE A 21 -0.25 -19.33 -16.26
N ALA A 22 -1.33 -19.91 -15.73
CA ALA A 22 -1.90 -19.48 -14.46
C ALA A 22 -0.88 -19.74 -13.34
N VAL A 23 -0.17 -18.70 -12.91
CA VAL A 23 0.64 -18.74 -11.68
C VAL A 23 -0.34 -18.87 -10.51
N ALA A 24 -0.18 -19.93 -9.71
CA ALA A 24 -1.03 -20.15 -8.55
C ALA A 24 -0.95 -18.93 -7.59
N PRO A 25 -2.09 -18.44 -7.06
CA PRO A 25 -2.09 -17.27 -6.19
C PRO A 25 -1.27 -17.54 -4.92
N ALA A 26 -0.31 -16.65 -4.63
CA ALA A 26 0.57 -16.75 -3.48
C ALA A 26 -0.24 -16.87 -2.17
N GLN A 27 -0.08 -17.92 -1.39
CA GLN A 27 -0.86 -18.07 -0.16
C GLN A 27 -0.29 -17.15 0.93
N VAL A 28 -1.10 -16.28 1.53
CA VAL A 28 -0.68 -15.44 2.67
C VAL A 28 -1.24 -16.00 3.98
N PRO A 29 -0.45 -16.05 5.07
CA PRO A 29 -0.91 -16.51 6.38
C PRO A 29 -2.01 -15.61 6.96
N VAL A 30 -3.03 -16.22 7.58
CA VAL A 30 -4.10 -15.53 8.30
C VAL A 30 -3.53 -14.68 9.44
N THR A 31 -3.93 -13.41 9.53
CA THR A 31 -3.67 -12.57 10.70
C THR A 31 -4.83 -12.69 11.70
N GLY A 32 -4.62 -13.47 12.77
CA GLY A 32 -5.53 -13.50 13.93
C GLY A 32 -5.35 -14.69 14.86
N GLY A 33 -4.52 -14.54 15.91
CA GLY A 33 -4.43 -15.32 17.18
C GLY A 33 -4.00 -16.80 17.07
N VAL A 34 -3.13 -17.40 17.89
CA VAL A 34 -2.41 -17.08 19.13
C VAL A 34 -1.15 -17.99 19.16
N ALA A 35 -0.03 -17.53 19.73
CA ALA A 35 1.08 -18.41 20.17
C ALA A 35 0.62 -19.16 21.46
N GLU A 36 1.04 -20.36 21.85
CA GLU A 36 2.13 -21.28 21.53
C GLU A 36 1.60 -22.70 21.84
N GLY A 37 1.86 -23.70 20.99
CA GLY A 37 1.54 -25.12 21.29
C GLY A 37 0.42 -25.77 20.44
N SER A 38 0.85 -26.47 19.38
CA SER A 38 0.23 -27.66 18.75
C SER A 38 -1.16 -27.58 18.07
N VAL A 39 -1.12 -27.66 16.72
CA VAL A 39 -2.01 -28.38 15.76
C VAL A 39 -3.52 -28.49 16.02
N SER A 40 -4.29 -27.67 15.29
CA SER A 40 -5.43 -28.02 14.41
C SER A 40 -6.28 -26.76 14.23
N GLY A 41 -6.16 -26.13 13.05
CA GLY A 41 -6.77 -24.82 12.83
C GLY A 41 -6.10 -23.96 11.77
N ALA A 42 -5.19 -24.50 10.96
CA ALA A 42 -4.76 -23.83 9.74
C ALA A 42 -5.94 -23.81 8.76
N THR A 43 -6.87 -22.87 8.96
CA THR A 43 -7.81 -22.46 7.93
C THR A 43 -6.99 -22.12 6.70
N LYS A 44 -7.36 -22.73 5.57
CA LYS A 44 -6.76 -22.45 4.27
C LYS A 44 -6.67 -20.93 4.09
N GLY A 45 -5.51 -20.45 3.62
CA GLY A 45 -5.35 -19.04 3.28
C GLY A 45 -6.46 -18.59 2.34
N VAL A 46 -6.93 -17.36 2.51
CA VAL A 46 -7.90 -16.79 1.57
C VAL A 46 -7.19 -16.64 0.23
N ALA A 47 -7.79 -17.19 -0.82
CA ALA A 47 -7.27 -16.99 -2.18
C ALA A 47 -7.21 -15.49 -2.48
N TRP A 48 -6.14 -15.05 -3.16
CA TRP A 48 -6.05 -13.66 -3.57
C TRP A 48 -7.30 -13.26 -4.35
N PRO A 49 -8.02 -12.19 -3.93
CA PRO A 49 -9.12 -11.68 -4.72
C PRO A 49 -8.59 -11.20 -6.07
N SER A 50 -9.35 -11.46 -7.14
CA SER A 50 -9.12 -10.76 -8.41
C SER A 50 -9.30 -9.26 -8.16
N LEU A 51 -8.28 -8.47 -8.50
CA LEU A 51 -8.20 -7.03 -8.21
C LEU A 51 -8.31 -6.69 -6.70
N ARG A 52 -7.30 -7.09 -5.91
CA ARG A 52 -7.24 -6.78 -4.47
C ARG A 52 -7.38 -5.28 -4.19
N PHE A 53 -6.59 -4.44 -4.85
CA PHE A 53 -6.63 -3.00 -4.62
C PHE A 53 -7.45 -2.32 -5.71
N VAL A 54 -8.54 -1.69 -5.30
CA VAL A 54 -9.50 -1.04 -6.20
C VAL A 54 -9.45 0.45 -5.97
N ALA A 55 -9.12 1.22 -7.01
CA ALA A 55 -9.15 2.67 -6.93
C ALA A 55 -10.59 3.18 -6.82
N GLY A 56 -10.78 4.20 -5.99
CA GLY A 56 -12.04 4.93 -5.93
C GLY A 56 -12.28 5.76 -7.19
N SER A 57 -13.44 6.42 -7.24
CA SER A 57 -13.83 7.35 -8.30
C SER A 57 -14.38 8.64 -7.70
N GLY A 58 -14.47 9.70 -8.52
CA GLY A 58 -14.93 11.01 -8.09
C GLY A 58 -14.16 11.54 -6.88
N ALA A 59 -14.87 11.86 -5.80
CA ALA A 59 -14.27 12.36 -4.55
C ALA A 59 -13.30 11.38 -3.85
N THR A 60 -13.30 10.11 -4.24
CA THR A 60 -12.40 9.08 -3.69
C THR A 60 -11.33 8.61 -4.67
N ALA A 61 -11.14 9.31 -5.79
CA ALA A 61 -10.20 8.93 -6.84
C ALA A 61 -8.75 8.80 -6.33
N ASP A 62 -8.37 9.54 -5.28
CA ASP A 62 -7.05 9.50 -4.66
C ASP A 62 -6.92 8.45 -3.55
N CYS A 63 -7.90 7.54 -3.45
CA CYS A 63 -7.91 6.47 -2.48
C CYS A 63 -8.06 5.09 -3.14
N ILE A 64 -7.55 4.09 -2.43
CA ILE A 64 -7.50 2.70 -2.82
C ILE A 64 -8.19 1.87 -1.73
N THR A 65 -9.17 1.06 -2.12
CA THR A 65 -9.80 0.07 -1.24
C THR A 65 -9.08 -1.27 -1.39
N ASP A 66 -8.59 -1.81 -0.28
CA ASP A 66 -8.02 -3.15 -0.18
C ASP A 66 -9.14 -4.17 0.12
N LYS A 67 -9.55 -4.94 -0.90
CA LYS A 67 -10.61 -5.95 -0.80
C LYS A 67 -10.22 -7.16 0.06
N LEU A 68 -8.94 -7.38 0.34
CA LEU A 68 -8.49 -8.48 1.20
C LEU A 68 -8.71 -8.14 2.68
N THR A 69 -8.42 -6.91 3.08
CA THR A 69 -8.47 -6.47 4.48
C THR A 69 -9.70 -5.64 4.81
N GLY A 70 -10.40 -5.14 3.79
CA GLY A 70 -11.44 -4.13 3.97
C GLY A 70 -10.88 -2.83 4.51
N LEU A 71 -9.63 -2.48 4.22
CA LEU A 71 -9.02 -1.20 4.58
C LEU A 71 -9.00 -0.25 3.39
N MET A 72 -8.86 1.05 3.66
CA MET A 72 -8.67 2.05 2.63
C MET A 72 -7.38 2.83 2.88
N TRP A 73 -6.64 3.07 1.80
CA TRP A 73 -5.32 3.67 1.77
C TRP A 73 -5.30 4.84 0.80
N PRO A 74 -4.53 5.90 1.05
CA PRO A 74 -4.23 6.88 0.01
C PRO A 74 -3.51 6.21 -1.17
N LYS A 75 -3.87 6.62 -2.37
CA LYS A 75 -3.16 6.22 -3.60
C LYS A 75 -1.72 6.73 -3.58
N ASN A 76 -1.50 7.97 -3.16
CA ASN A 76 -0.18 8.57 -3.05
C ASN A 76 0.51 8.11 -1.75
N GLY A 77 1.66 7.45 -1.86
CA GLY A 77 2.50 7.04 -0.74
C GLY A 77 3.35 8.16 -0.13
N ILE A 78 3.25 9.39 -0.68
CA ILE A 78 3.93 10.61 -0.23
C ILE A 78 2.88 11.71 0.03
N ILE A 79 2.28 11.75 1.21
CA ILE A 79 1.22 12.71 1.55
C ILE A 79 1.74 14.14 1.78
N GLY A 80 3.04 14.32 2.06
CA GLY A 80 3.62 15.63 2.32
C GLY A 80 3.37 16.10 3.76
N PHE A 81 3.79 15.30 4.73
CA PHE A 81 3.62 15.59 6.16
C PHE A 81 4.66 16.56 6.75
N SER A 82 5.79 16.81 6.08
CA SER A 82 6.90 17.62 6.59
C SER A 82 7.56 18.44 5.48
N ASN A 83 8.45 19.35 5.84
CA ASN A 83 9.15 20.27 4.93
C ASN A 83 10.43 19.69 4.29
N GLY A 84 10.64 18.36 4.37
CA GLY A 84 11.82 17.71 3.78
C GLY A 84 13.14 17.92 4.53
N ALA A 85 13.14 18.67 5.63
CA ALA A 85 14.35 19.00 6.37
C ALA A 85 14.26 18.58 7.84
N SER A 86 15.36 18.06 8.39
CA SER A 86 15.46 17.74 9.82
C SER A 86 15.15 18.99 10.68
N PRO A 87 14.26 18.89 11.69
CA PRO A 87 13.80 17.67 12.36
C PRO A 87 12.52 17.02 11.79
N TYR A 88 12.14 17.28 10.54
CA TYR A 88 10.97 16.69 9.85
C TYR A 88 9.67 16.86 10.65
N THR A 89 9.42 18.09 11.07
CA THR A 89 8.25 18.48 11.87
C THR A 89 6.97 18.39 11.04
N PRO A 90 5.85 17.91 11.64
CA PRO A 90 4.54 17.91 10.99
C PRO A 90 4.12 19.29 10.50
N LEU A 91 3.70 19.38 9.23
CA LEU A 91 3.03 20.56 8.69
C LEU A 91 1.63 20.69 9.26
N ALA A 92 1.18 21.93 9.50
CA ALA A 92 -0.19 22.22 9.92
C ALA A 92 -1.23 21.80 8.85
N THR A 93 -0.84 21.90 7.58
CA THR A 93 -1.62 21.47 6.42
C THR A 93 -0.72 20.61 5.53
N PRO A 94 -0.97 19.30 5.41
CA PRO A 94 -0.18 18.42 4.55
C PRO A 94 -0.39 18.68 3.05
N GLU A 95 0.66 18.45 2.26
CA GLU A 95 0.69 18.69 0.82
C GLU A 95 0.21 17.45 0.04
N LEU A 96 -1.10 17.19 -0.02
CA LEU A 96 -1.66 15.91 -0.52
C LEU A 96 -1.19 15.47 -1.93
N ASN A 97 -0.81 16.41 -2.79
CA ASN A 97 -0.31 16.18 -4.15
C ASN A 97 1.22 16.15 -4.26
N ASN A 98 1.92 16.03 -3.13
CA ASN A 98 3.37 16.04 -3.10
C ASN A 98 3.98 14.81 -3.78
N THR A 99 5.11 15.03 -4.44
CA THR A 99 5.92 14.00 -5.11
C THR A 99 7.36 13.93 -4.56
N ASP A 100 7.76 14.85 -3.68
CA ASP A 100 9.06 14.82 -3.04
C ASP A 100 9.03 13.88 -1.82
N ALA A 101 9.76 12.77 -1.91
CA ALA A 101 9.82 11.75 -0.87
C ALA A 101 10.35 12.29 0.47
N THR A 102 11.19 13.32 0.45
CA THR A 102 11.75 13.90 1.69
C THR A 102 10.66 14.53 2.56
N HIS A 103 9.60 15.06 1.96
CA HIS A 103 8.47 15.70 2.65
C HIS A 103 7.49 14.71 3.30
N ASN A 104 7.69 13.38 3.21
CA ASN A 104 6.78 12.40 3.82
C ASN A 104 7.39 11.63 5.01
N GLN A 105 8.54 12.09 5.51
CA GLN A 105 9.15 11.54 6.71
C GLN A 105 8.74 12.35 7.93
N VAL A 106 8.48 11.68 9.04
CA VAL A 106 8.16 12.30 10.34
C VAL A 106 8.76 11.43 11.45
N ALA A 107 9.18 12.05 12.55
CA ALA A 107 9.51 11.33 13.77
C ALA A 107 8.25 10.70 14.40
N TRP A 108 8.42 9.63 15.18
CA TRP A 108 7.31 9.08 15.95
C TRP A 108 7.07 9.91 17.22
N SER A 109 8.15 10.21 17.94
CA SER A 109 8.20 11.13 19.08
C SER A 109 9.60 11.78 19.18
N LEU A 110 9.69 13.11 19.13
CA LEU A 110 10.90 13.88 19.43
C LEU A 110 10.92 14.24 20.92
N SER A 111 12.04 13.91 21.57
CA SER A 111 12.38 14.36 22.93
C SER A 111 11.26 14.20 23.98
N GLY A 112 10.41 13.17 23.83
CA GLY A 112 9.36 12.81 24.79
C GLY A 112 8.22 13.82 24.96
N SER A 113 8.16 14.89 24.14
CA SER A 113 7.24 16.01 24.37
C SER A 113 6.07 16.05 23.38
N THR A 114 6.22 15.43 22.21
CA THR A 114 5.16 15.36 21.19
C THR A 114 5.18 14.03 20.46
N ASN A 115 4.00 13.59 20.04
CA ASN A 115 3.75 12.39 19.24
C ASN A 115 3.63 12.87 17.77
N GLU A 116 4.72 13.28 17.12
CA GLU A 116 4.69 14.06 15.87
C GLU A 116 3.92 13.34 14.76
N VAL A 117 4.13 12.03 14.62
CA VAL A 117 3.39 11.24 13.64
C VAL A 117 1.88 11.29 13.88
N PHE A 118 1.43 11.36 15.13
CA PHE A 118 0.00 11.46 15.44
C PHE A 118 -0.53 12.89 15.22
N THR A 119 0.29 13.92 15.44
CA THR A 119 -0.03 15.29 15.02
C THR A 119 -0.18 15.38 13.50
N ALA A 120 0.72 14.77 12.74
CA ALA A 120 0.65 14.71 11.28
C ALA A 120 -0.65 14.05 10.79
N ILE A 121 -1.06 12.95 11.42
CA ILE A 121 -2.35 12.29 11.15
C ILE A 121 -3.54 13.18 11.54
N ALA A 122 -3.48 13.90 12.66
CA ALA A 122 -4.54 14.81 13.08
C ALA A 122 -4.73 15.95 12.05
N ASN A 123 -3.63 16.51 11.56
CA ASN A 123 -3.65 17.56 10.53
C ASN A 123 -4.17 17.02 9.17
N LEU A 124 -3.87 15.77 8.80
CA LEU A 124 -4.50 15.17 7.62
C LEU A 124 -6.03 15.08 7.74
N ASN A 125 -6.55 14.80 8.94
CA ASN A 125 -7.99 14.69 9.14
C ASN A 125 -8.72 16.03 8.99
N THR A 126 -8.03 17.17 9.13
CA THR A 126 -8.62 18.48 8.82
C THR A 126 -8.74 18.72 7.31
N GLU A 127 -7.84 18.15 6.51
CA GLU A 127 -7.85 18.24 5.04
C GLU A 127 -8.88 17.34 4.36
N LYS A 128 -9.47 16.40 5.10
CA LYS A 128 -10.50 15.48 4.61
C LYS A 128 -10.08 14.75 3.33
N LEU A 129 -8.89 14.15 3.31
CA LEU A 129 -8.41 13.36 2.17
C LEU A 129 -9.47 12.33 1.73
N CYS A 130 -9.82 12.35 0.44
CA CYS A 130 -10.91 11.57 -0.16
C CYS A 130 -12.29 11.78 0.47
N GLY A 131 -12.53 12.93 1.10
CA GLY A 131 -13.74 13.26 1.84
C GLY A 131 -13.79 12.73 3.27
N TYR A 132 -12.72 12.10 3.77
CA TYR A 132 -12.72 11.40 5.06
C TYR A 132 -11.80 12.05 6.10
N SER A 133 -12.22 12.01 7.36
CA SER A 133 -11.49 12.58 8.51
C SER A 133 -11.23 11.56 9.64
N ASP A 134 -11.27 10.27 9.31
CA ASP A 134 -11.03 9.12 10.19
C ASP A 134 -9.73 8.37 9.83
N TRP A 135 -8.79 9.07 9.20
CA TRP A 135 -7.46 8.53 8.92
C TRP A 135 -6.67 8.32 10.21
N ARG A 136 -5.90 7.24 10.25
CA ARG A 136 -5.05 6.86 11.37
C ARG A 136 -3.72 6.29 10.90
N LEU A 137 -2.74 6.27 11.79
CA LEU A 137 -1.50 5.52 11.55
C LEU A 137 -1.81 4.00 11.61
N PRO A 138 -1.48 3.21 10.57
CA PRO A 138 -1.69 1.77 10.57
C PRO A 138 -0.93 1.10 11.70
N ASN A 139 -1.50 0.03 12.25
CA ASN A 139 -0.75 -0.85 13.13
C ASN A 139 0.20 -1.75 12.30
N LYS A 140 1.15 -2.42 12.96
CA LYS A 140 2.16 -3.23 12.26
C LYS A 140 1.56 -4.36 11.41
N VAL A 141 0.40 -4.90 11.79
CA VAL A 141 -0.28 -6.00 11.08
C VAL A 141 -0.92 -5.48 9.80
N GLU A 142 -1.60 -4.34 9.87
CA GLU A 142 -2.22 -3.69 8.72
C GLU A 142 -1.17 -3.27 7.70
N LEU A 143 -0.08 -2.64 8.13
CA LEU A 143 0.98 -2.22 7.24
C LEU A 143 1.70 -3.42 6.61
N LYS A 144 1.93 -4.49 7.38
CA LYS A 144 2.51 -5.75 6.86
C LYS A 144 1.60 -6.41 5.84
N SER A 145 0.28 -6.23 5.91
CA SER A 145 -0.66 -6.81 4.93
C SER A 145 -0.42 -6.31 3.49
N LEU A 146 0.23 -5.17 3.32
CA LEU A 146 0.61 -4.62 2.00
C LEU A 146 1.87 -5.30 1.42
N VAL A 147 2.53 -6.20 2.15
CA VAL A 147 3.74 -6.88 1.70
C VAL A 147 3.37 -8.14 0.89
N ASN A 148 3.84 -8.20 -0.36
CA ASN A 148 3.85 -9.42 -1.15
C ASN A 148 5.26 -10.04 -1.15
N TYR A 149 5.45 -11.11 -0.40
CA TYR A 149 6.74 -11.81 -0.29
C TYR A 149 7.15 -12.57 -1.57
N GLY A 150 6.25 -12.75 -2.53
CA GLY A 150 6.58 -13.31 -3.85
C GLY A 150 7.14 -12.27 -4.82
N ALA A 151 7.08 -10.97 -4.49
CA ALA A 151 7.62 -9.90 -5.31
C ALA A 151 9.07 -9.55 -4.91
N VAL A 152 9.85 -9.07 -5.88
CA VAL A 152 11.23 -8.61 -5.64
C VAL A 152 11.27 -7.42 -4.69
N SER A 153 10.29 -6.52 -4.79
CA SER A 153 10.11 -5.39 -3.89
C SER A 153 8.62 -5.13 -3.66
N PRO A 154 8.17 -5.06 -2.39
CA PRO A 154 6.80 -4.66 -2.07
C PRO A 154 6.39 -3.31 -2.65
N ALA A 155 7.27 -2.29 -2.61
CA ALA A 155 6.98 -0.97 -3.18
C ALA A 155 6.73 -1.05 -4.69
N ASN A 156 7.60 -1.73 -5.45
CA ASN A 156 7.42 -1.89 -6.89
C ASN A 156 6.14 -2.66 -7.22
N TRP A 157 5.86 -3.73 -6.47
CA TRP A 157 4.62 -4.50 -6.66
C TRP A 157 3.36 -3.67 -6.39
N LEU A 158 3.37 -2.81 -5.37
CA LEU A 158 2.24 -1.91 -5.08
C LEU A 158 2.02 -0.85 -6.17
N MET A 159 3.08 -0.43 -6.86
CA MET A 159 3.01 0.60 -7.92
C MET A 159 2.75 0.03 -9.31
N TYR A 160 3.27 -1.16 -9.62
CA TYR A 160 3.32 -1.70 -10.98
C TYR A 160 2.72 -3.11 -11.14
N GLY A 161 2.22 -3.71 -10.04
CA GLY A 161 1.65 -5.06 -10.06
C GLY A 161 2.70 -6.15 -10.31
N SER A 162 2.33 -7.19 -11.07
CA SER A 162 3.25 -8.27 -11.49
C SER A 162 4.19 -7.87 -12.63
N GLY A 163 4.03 -6.66 -13.18
CA GLY A 163 4.86 -6.13 -14.25
C GLY A 163 6.19 -5.61 -13.71
N ASN A 164 7.29 -6.13 -14.26
CA ASN A 164 8.64 -5.67 -13.94
C ASN A 164 9.10 -4.66 -15.01
N SER A 165 8.35 -3.57 -15.26
CA SER A 165 8.76 -2.52 -16.22
C SER A 165 7.77 -1.35 -16.32
N GLY A 166 8.22 -0.15 -15.92
CA GLY A 166 8.00 1.17 -16.55
C GLY A 166 6.60 1.76 -16.78
N ALA A 167 5.56 0.95 -16.94
CA ALA A 167 4.18 1.39 -17.13
C ALA A 167 3.32 0.73 -16.03
N PRO A 168 2.50 1.49 -15.28
CA PRO A 168 1.60 0.91 -14.30
C PRO A 168 0.60 -0.01 -15.00
N VAL A 169 0.82 -1.33 -14.90
CA VAL A 169 -0.23 -2.30 -15.20
C VAL A 169 -1.12 -2.35 -13.98
N CYS A 170 -2.22 -1.62 -14.05
CA CYS A 170 -3.22 -1.48 -12.99
C CYS A 170 -4.05 -2.77 -12.79
N ASP A 171 -3.39 -3.91 -12.62
CA ASP A 171 -4.01 -5.21 -12.28
C ASP A 171 -4.27 -5.31 -10.78
N GLY A 172 -4.90 -4.27 -10.24
CA GLY A 172 -5.33 -4.22 -8.85
C GLY A 172 -4.27 -3.79 -7.84
N ALA A 173 -3.27 -2.98 -8.22
CA ALA A 173 -2.35 -2.22 -7.36
C ALA A 173 -1.90 -0.95 -8.11
N CYS A 174 -2.57 0.19 -7.89
CA CYS A 174 -2.30 1.46 -8.58
C CYS A 174 -1.83 2.54 -7.61
N PHE A 175 -1.00 2.16 -6.63
CA PHE A 175 -0.41 3.16 -5.76
C PHE A 175 0.62 3.99 -6.52
N ALA A 176 0.82 5.22 -6.09
CA ALA A 176 1.79 6.15 -6.64
C ALA A 176 2.81 6.52 -5.57
N ASN A 177 4.04 6.78 -5.98
CA ASN A 177 5.11 7.32 -5.14
C ASN A 177 5.44 6.50 -3.88
N VAL A 178 5.16 5.20 -3.88
CA VAL A 178 5.50 4.32 -2.76
C VAL A 178 7.01 4.18 -2.65
N GLN A 179 7.56 4.46 -1.47
CA GLN A 179 9.00 4.41 -1.25
C GLN A 179 9.43 3.00 -0.85
N ALA A 180 10.51 2.50 -1.45
CA ALA A 180 11.15 1.26 -1.01
C ALA A 180 11.97 1.51 0.27
N ASN A 181 11.28 1.80 1.37
CA ASN A 181 11.89 2.18 2.65
C ASN A 181 10.98 1.78 3.82
N ARG A 182 11.32 2.23 5.04
CA ARG A 182 10.63 1.92 6.28
C ARG A 182 9.52 2.93 6.57
N TYR A 183 8.36 2.39 6.89
CA TYR A 183 7.17 3.14 7.25
C TYR A 183 6.80 2.92 8.72
N TRP A 184 6.41 3.99 9.41
CA TRP A 184 5.95 3.91 10.80
C TRP A 184 4.65 3.13 10.93
N SER A 185 4.54 2.40 12.05
CA SER A 185 3.25 1.90 12.55
C SER A 185 2.91 2.52 13.89
N SER A 186 1.63 2.45 14.27
CA SER A 186 1.13 2.86 15.60
C SER A 186 1.50 1.88 16.72
N SER A 187 2.14 0.76 16.38
CA SER A 187 2.52 -0.27 17.35
C SER A 187 3.83 0.08 18.06
N THR A 188 3.78 0.35 19.37
CA THR A 188 4.98 0.45 20.22
C THR A 188 5.58 -0.94 20.47
N ARG A 189 6.90 -1.07 20.59
CA ARG A 189 7.56 -2.34 20.88
C ARG A 189 7.40 -2.69 22.37
N ALA A 190 6.79 -3.84 22.66
CA ALA A 190 6.46 -4.23 24.03
C ALA A 190 7.68 -4.34 24.96
N SER A 191 8.81 -4.84 24.46
CA SER A 191 10.05 -4.98 25.22
C SER A 191 10.85 -3.68 25.37
N ASP A 192 10.47 -2.62 24.65
CA ASP A 192 11.19 -1.34 24.65
C ASP A 192 10.26 -0.21 24.16
N ALA A 193 9.70 0.55 25.10
CA ALA A 193 8.75 1.62 24.81
C ALA A 193 9.37 2.82 24.07
N SER A 194 10.71 2.92 24.01
CA SER A 194 11.43 3.95 23.24
C SER A 194 11.43 3.66 21.74
N SER A 195 11.00 2.46 21.34
CA SER A 195 10.95 2.00 19.96
C SER A 195 9.51 1.76 19.48
N ALA A 196 9.26 1.99 18.20
CA ALA A 196 8.02 1.62 17.51
C ALA A 196 8.31 0.66 16.35
N TRP A 197 7.32 -0.13 15.96
CA TRP A 197 7.43 -1.06 14.84
C TRP A 197 7.38 -0.31 13.50
N VAL A 198 8.18 -0.77 12.55
CA VAL A 198 8.18 -0.34 11.15
C VAL A 198 7.99 -1.54 10.22
N VAL A 199 7.49 -1.27 9.02
CA VAL A 199 7.51 -2.22 7.90
C VAL A 199 8.35 -1.62 6.78
N ASP A 200 9.27 -2.41 6.26
CA ASP A 200 10.18 -2.07 5.19
C ASP A 200 9.62 -2.55 3.84
N PHE A 201 9.36 -1.62 2.92
CA PHE A 201 8.82 -1.91 1.58
C PHE A 201 9.89 -2.15 0.51
N TYR A 202 11.18 -2.17 0.88
CA TYR A 202 12.23 -2.69 0.01
C TYR A 202 12.22 -4.22 0.00
N GLY A 203 12.24 -4.84 1.19
CA GLY A 203 12.33 -6.30 1.35
C GLY A 203 11.21 -6.99 2.14
N GLY A 204 10.22 -6.25 2.64
CA GLY A 204 9.11 -6.80 3.43
C GLY A 204 9.46 -7.11 4.90
N TYR A 205 10.59 -6.60 5.38
CA TYR A 205 11.05 -6.80 6.76
C TYR A 205 10.20 -6.02 7.76
N VAL A 206 9.93 -6.63 8.92
CA VAL A 206 9.24 -5.98 10.03
C VAL A 206 10.19 -5.90 11.21
N GLY A 207 10.47 -4.68 11.66
CA GLY A 207 11.45 -4.42 12.72
C GLY A 207 11.02 -3.27 13.61
N ALA A 208 11.90 -2.86 14.51
CA ALA A 208 11.66 -1.73 15.40
C ALA A 208 12.74 -0.66 15.24
N ASN A 209 12.34 0.60 15.36
CA ASN A 209 13.24 1.74 15.34
C ASN A 209 12.93 2.67 16.52
N GLY A 210 13.96 3.38 17.00
CA GLY A 210 13.81 4.40 18.03
C GLY A 210 12.88 5.53 17.56
N LYS A 211 11.99 5.98 18.44
CA LYS A 211 10.92 6.92 18.13
C LYS A 211 11.39 8.31 17.69
N GLY A 212 12.62 8.69 18.05
CA GLY A 212 13.26 9.94 17.59
C GLY A 212 13.85 9.89 16.17
N THR A 213 13.71 8.77 15.45
CA THR A 213 14.14 8.67 14.04
C THR A 213 13.02 9.02 13.07
N ASN A 214 13.35 9.49 11.87
CA ASN A 214 12.35 9.84 10.86
C ASN A 214 12.05 8.64 9.96
N ARG A 215 10.78 8.32 9.75
CA ARG A 215 10.33 7.26 8.83
C ARG A 215 9.16 7.77 8.01
N TYR A 216 8.91 7.09 6.90
CA TYR A 216 7.77 7.40 6.06
C TYR A 216 6.45 7.14 6.78
N VAL A 217 5.43 7.90 6.43
CA VAL A 217 4.10 7.76 7.01
C VAL A 217 3.09 7.46 5.90
N TRP A 218 2.30 6.42 6.08
CA TRP A 218 1.20 6.08 5.17
C TRP A 218 -0.05 5.83 5.99
N PRO A 219 -1.02 6.76 6.00
CA PRO A 219 -2.22 6.62 6.79
C PRO A 219 -3.12 5.52 6.21
N VAL A 220 -3.98 4.98 7.07
CA VAL A 220 -5.02 4.01 6.73
C VAL A 220 -6.32 4.43 7.38
N ARG A 221 -7.45 4.04 6.82
CA ARG A 221 -8.75 4.10 7.47
C ARG A 221 -9.48 2.77 7.34
N GLY A 222 -10.56 2.59 8.11
CA GLY A 222 -11.46 1.47 7.92
C GLY A 222 -12.11 1.50 6.53
N GLY A 223 -12.46 0.34 5.98
CA GLY A 223 -13.22 0.26 4.75
C GLY A 223 -14.71 0.43 4.96
N GLN A 224 -15.41 0.49 3.83
CA GLN A 224 -16.88 0.44 3.75
C GLN A 224 -17.35 -1.01 3.69
#